data_AF-A0A553NVU0-F1
#
_entry.id   AF-A0A553NVU0-F1
#
_cell.length_a   1.000
_cell.length_b   1.000
_cell.length_c   1.000
_cell.angle_alpha   90.00
_cell.angle_beta   90.00
_cell.angle_gamma   90.00
#
_symmetry.space_group_name_H-M   'P 1'
#
loop_
_entity.id
_entity.type
_entity.pdbx_description
1 polymer ?
#
loop_
_entity_poly.entity_id
_entity_poly.type
_entity_poly.pdbx_seq_one_letter_code
_entity_poly.pdbx_strand_id
1 'polypeptide(L)'
;ATRKACFCRLFPSFQTQPGKALIPFRHYPVCGPQSKMWKLILSQRAPDRFPIGGWNINTQDVDDSLHSQFNRLRDYSCKGTLYHFRLTYPELGTYNEWYQTNDPSNQTHGSVSGYVGVALGLPNNFSGLVFNNVDALAMGDSNNAHPQWFSIGRIKTDTANGSIPGPPNTFVSRVQLFIRDDCASIK
;
A
#
# COMPACT_ATOMS: atom_id res chain seq x y z
N ALA A 1 24.38 26.54 18.14
CA ALA A 1 23.11 25.79 18.10
C ALA A 1 22.21 26.35 17.00
N THR A 2 22.32 25.84 15.79
CA THR A 2 21.66 26.38 14.60
C THR A 2 20.31 25.68 14.39
N ARG A 3 19.22 26.34 14.76
CA ARG A 3 17.86 25.90 14.40
C ARG A 3 17.63 26.22 12.92
N LYS A 4 17.58 25.20 12.06
CA LYS A 4 17.07 25.36 10.69
C LYS A 4 15.55 25.54 10.77
N ALA A 5 15.08 26.73 10.40
CA ALA A 5 13.67 27.03 10.23
C ALA A 5 13.15 26.37 8.94
N CYS A 6 12.06 25.60 9.03
CA CYS A 6 11.30 25.15 7.86
C CYS A 6 10.34 26.26 7.42
N PHE A 7 10.41 26.66 6.16
CA PHE A 7 9.49 27.61 5.53
C PHE A 7 8.27 26.87 4.97
N CYS A 8 7.06 27.19 5.43
CA CYS A 8 5.80 26.76 4.82
C CYS A 8 5.11 27.97 4.17
N ARG A 9 4.73 27.88 2.89
CA ARG A 9 3.88 28.87 2.22
C ARG A 9 2.40 28.54 2.45
N LEU A 10 1.59 29.55 2.73
CA LEU A 10 0.14 29.49 2.97
C LEU A 10 -0.64 29.91 1.71
N PHE A 11 -1.75 29.23 1.38
CA PHE A 11 -2.86 29.73 0.55
C PHE A 11 -4.19 29.00 0.89
N PRO A 12 -5.40 29.56 0.60
CA PRO A 12 -6.52 29.57 1.55
C PRO A 12 -7.75 28.69 1.23
N SER A 13 -8.47 28.35 2.32
CA SER A 13 -9.91 28.03 2.55
C SER A 13 -10.73 27.07 1.67
N PHE A 14 -11.51 26.21 2.35
CA PHE A 14 -12.47 25.22 1.84
C PHE A 14 -13.92 25.74 1.73
N GLN A 15 -14.66 25.33 0.69
CA GLN A 15 -16.13 25.28 0.68
C GLN A 15 -16.58 23.85 0.33
N THR A 16 -17.60 23.36 1.03
CA THR A 16 -18.23 22.05 0.84
C THR A 16 -19.23 22.06 -0.31
N GLN A 17 -19.19 21.07 -1.20
CA GLN A 17 -20.31 20.71 -2.09
C GLN A 17 -20.72 19.24 -1.87
N PRO A 18 -22.03 18.92 -1.89
CA PRO A 18 -22.54 17.58 -1.64
C PRO A 18 -22.62 16.75 -2.93
N GLY A 19 -22.26 15.47 -2.82
CA GLY A 19 -22.57 14.44 -3.82
C GLY A 19 -21.43 14.14 -4.80
N LYS A 20 -20.85 12.93 -4.62
CA LYS A 20 -19.85 12.24 -5.46
C LYS A 20 -18.39 12.68 -5.23
N ALA A 21 -17.62 11.71 -4.74
CA ALA A 21 -16.18 11.74 -4.47
C ALA A 21 -15.72 12.73 -3.38
N LEU A 22 -15.28 12.19 -2.24
CA LEU A 22 -14.32 12.90 -1.39
C LEU A 22 -12.98 12.89 -2.14
N ILE A 23 -12.74 13.88 -2.99
CA ILE A 23 -11.41 14.10 -3.55
C ILE A 23 -10.57 14.73 -2.43
N PRO A 24 -9.55 14.04 -1.87
CA PRO A 24 -8.64 14.70 -0.97
C PRO A 24 -7.67 15.54 -1.80
N PHE A 25 -8.02 16.80 -2.05
CA PHE A 25 -6.99 17.80 -2.32
C PHE A 25 -6.30 18.15 -1.00
N ARG A 26 -5.48 17.21 -0.53
CA ARG A 26 -4.65 17.36 0.66
C ARG A 26 -3.19 17.19 0.26
N HIS A 27 -2.63 18.24 -0.33
CA HIS A 27 -1.20 18.50 -0.18
C HIS A 27 -0.98 18.95 1.27
N TYR A 28 -0.92 17.99 2.17
CA TYR A 28 -0.55 18.25 3.56
C TYR A 28 0.96 18.42 3.62
N PRO A 29 1.49 19.51 4.21
CA PRO A 29 2.87 19.52 4.61
C PRO A 29 3.04 18.40 5.64
N VAL A 30 3.74 17.33 5.25
CA VAL A 30 4.05 16.20 6.13
C VAL A 30 5.10 16.68 7.13
N CYS A 31 4.67 17.44 8.14
CA CYS A 31 5.48 17.66 9.32
C CYS A 31 5.59 16.31 10.07
N GLY A 32 6.73 16.08 10.70
CA GLY A 32 7.23 14.77 11.18
C GLY A 32 6.40 13.89 12.14
N PRO A 33 5.18 14.22 12.65
CA PRO A 33 4.37 13.25 13.40
C PRO A 33 3.61 12.23 12.54
N GLN A 34 3.21 12.57 11.29
CA GLN A 34 2.39 11.68 10.45
C GLN A 34 3.19 10.51 9.86
N SER A 35 4.50 10.65 9.67
CA SER A 35 5.35 9.57 9.15
C SER A 35 5.49 8.39 10.13
N LYS A 36 5.28 8.61 11.44
CA LYS A 36 5.32 7.54 12.45
C LYS A 36 4.10 6.62 12.42
N MET A 37 2.99 7.07 11.84
CA MET A 37 1.75 6.29 11.77
C MET A 37 1.78 5.25 10.65
N TRP A 38 2.51 5.49 9.57
CA TRP A 38 2.65 4.52 8.50
C TRP A 38 3.73 3.50 8.86
N LYS A 39 3.35 2.24 8.97
CA LYS A 39 4.25 1.10 9.20
C LYS A 39 4.48 0.40 7.89
N LEU A 40 5.73 0.19 7.53
CA LEU A 40 6.08 -0.61 6.36
C LEU A 40 5.68 -2.07 6.61
N ILE A 41 4.91 -2.64 5.71
CA ILE A 41 4.47 -4.05 5.76
C ILE A 41 5.18 -4.88 4.71
N LEU A 42 5.43 -4.31 3.54
CA LEU A 42 6.19 -4.98 2.49
C LEU A 42 7.02 -3.96 1.73
N SER A 43 8.27 -4.32 1.44
CA SER A 43 9.11 -3.62 0.47
C SER A 43 9.73 -4.66 -0.46
N GLN A 44 9.69 -4.38 -1.76
CA GLN A 44 10.35 -5.20 -2.77
C GLN A 44 11.14 -4.30 -3.71
N ARG A 45 12.37 -4.71 -4.03
CA ARG A 45 13.20 -4.15 -5.09
C ARG A 45 13.58 -5.22 -6.11
N ALA A 46 13.45 -4.88 -7.39
CA ALA A 46 14.01 -5.67 -8.47
C ALA A 46 15.55 -5.73 -8.34
N PRO A 47 16.20 -6.84 -8.72
CA PRO A 47 15.63 -8.02 -9.37
C PRO A 47 15.04 -9.06 -8.41
N ASP A 48 15.12 -8.85 -7.10
CA ASP A 48 14.84 -9.87 -6.11
C ASP A 48 13.37 -10.32 -6.10
N ARG A 49 13.15 -11.57 -5.67
CA ARG A 49 11.86 -12.27 -5.70
C ARG A 49 11.51 -12.86 -4.35
N PHE A 50 10.25 -12.73 -3.98
CA PHE A 50 9.74 -13.40 -2.80
C PHE A 50 9.61 -14.90 -3.06
N PRO A 51 9.88 -15.75 -2.06
CA PRO A 51 9.47 -17.14 -2.09
C PRO A 51 7.95 -17.24 -1.87
N ILE A 52 7.36 -18.35 -2.30
CA ILE A 52 6.01 -18.74 -1.88
C ILE A 52 5.96 -18.78 -0.35
N GLY A 53 4.93 -18.18 0.25
CA GLY A 53 4.80 -18.08 1.70
C GLY A 53 5.70 -17.04 2.36
N GLY A 54 6.41 -16.20 1.57
CA GLY A 54 7.28 -15.12 2.04
C GLY A 54 6.58 -13.94 2.73
N TRP A 55 5.53 -14.20 3.51
CA TRP A 55 4.71 -13.20 4.21
C TRP A 55 5.43 -12.51 5.38
N ASN A 56 6.52 -13.11 5.89
CA ASN A 56 7.25 -12.64 7.06
C ASN A 56 8.77 -12.85 6.92
N ILE A 57 9.42 -12.18 5.97
CA ILE A 57 10.87 -12.28 5.73
C ILE A 57 11.57 -10.95 6.05
N ASN A 58 12.81 -11.04 6.52
CA ASN A 58 13.64 -9.88 6.88
C ASN A 58 12.92 -8.86 7.78
N THR A 59 12.09 -9.36 8.71
CA THR A 59 11.19 -8.54 9.56
C THR A 59 11.89 -7.51 10.44
N GLN A 60 13.21 -7.64 10.64
CA GLN A 60 14.04 -6.73 11.42
C GLN A 60 14.86 -5.76 10.55
N ASP A 61 14.90 -5.99 9.23
CA ASP A 61 15.63 -5.15 8.28
C ASP A 61 14.64 -4.56 7.26
N VAL A 62 14.21 -3.33 7.53
CA VAL A 62 13.28 -2.59 6.66
C VAL A 62 13.96 -2.04 5.40
N ASP A 63 15.29 -2.03 5.38
CA ASP A 63 16.13 -1.56 4.28
C ASP A 63 16.64 -2.72 3.43
N ASP A 64 16.17 -3.94 3.65
CA ASP A 64 16.41 -5.09 2.79
C ASP A 64 15.72 -4.92 1.42
N SER A 65 16.21 -5.61 0.39
CA SER A 65 15.57 -5.61 -0.93
C SER A 65 14.22 -6.33 -0.91
N LEU A 66 14.06 -7.31 -0.02
CA LEU A 66 12.84 -8.02 0.28
C LEU A 66 12.52 -7.91 1.77
N HIS A 67 11.44 -7.25 2.11
CA HIS A 67 10.96 -7.15 3.49
C HIS A 67 9.47 -7.46 3.51
N SER A 68 9.01 -8.26 4.46
CA SER A 68 7.59 -8.46 4.73
C SER A 68 7.29 -8.75 6.20
N GLN A 69 6.18 -8.23 6.71
CA GLN A 69 5.75 -8.41 8.10
C GLN A 69 4.21 -8.47 8.23
N PHE A 70 3.58 -9.42 7.54
CA PHE A 70 2.11 -9.54 7.54
C PHE A 70 1.56 -10.05 8.88
N ASN A 71 2.36 -10.76 9.68
CA ASN A 71 1.97 -11.24 11.01
C ASN A 71 1.58 -10.13 11.99
N ARG A 72 1.92 -8.86 11.69
CA ARG A 72 1.56 -7.68 12.49
C ARG A 72 0.38 -6.89 11.95
N LEU A 73 -0.23 -7.29 10.83
CA LEU A 73 -1.36 -6.54 10.26
C LEU A 73 -2.48 -6.31 11.27
N ARG A 74 -2.81 -7.35 12.04
CA ARG A 74 -3.87 -7.29 13.05
C ARG A 74 -3.59 -6.26 14.15
N ASP A 75 -2.33 -6.03 14.50
CA ASP A 75 -1.92 -5.06 15.52
C ASP A 75 -2.25 -3.62 15.12
N TYR A 76 -2.32 -3.35 13.81
CA TYR A 76 -2.64 -2.04 13.25
C TYR A 76 -4.09 -1.93 12.76
N SER A 77 -4.89 -2.99 12.89
CA SER A 77 -6.27 -3.00 12.42
C SER A 77 -7.22 -2.28 13.40
N CYS A 78 -8.14 -1.49 12.86
CA CYS A 78 -9.17 -0.83 13.66
C CYS A 78 -10.21 -1.86 14.08
N LYS A 79 -10.42 -1.97 15.41
CA LYS A 79 -11.35 -2.95 16.02
C LYS A 79 -11.10 -4.40 15.59
N GLY A 80 -9.89 -4.73 15.14
CA GLY A 80 -9.53 -6.08 14.71
C GLY A 80 -9.97 -6.45 13.28
N THR A 81 -10.61 -5.55 12.53
CA THR A 81 -11.32 -5.92 11.29
C THR A 81 -11.22 -4.92 10.14
N LEU A 82 -10.62 -3.75 10.33
CA LEU A 82 -10.48 -2.74 9.27
C LEU A 82 -9.01 -2.33 9.12
N TYR A 83 -8.45 -2.58 7.94
CA TYR A 83 -7.08 -2.24 7.59
C TYR A 83 -7.05 -0.97 6.74
N HIS A 84 -6.16 -0.05 7.07
CA HIS A 84 -5.92 1.18 6.30
C HIS A 84 -4.58 1.08 5.59
N PHE A 85 -4.60 0.82 4.29
CA PHE A 85 -3.40 0.58 3.50
C PHE A 85 -3.01 1.77 2.64
N ARG A 86 -1.71 1.84 2.34
CA ARG A 86 -1.15 2.67 1.28
C ARG A 86 -0.14 1.87 0.46
N LEU A 87 -0.35 1.83 -0.86
CA LEU A 87 0.53 1.21 -1.84
C LEU A 87 1.25 2.29 -2.63
N THR A 88 2.58 2.24 -2.61
CA THR A 88 3.43 3.25 -3.24
C THR A 88 4.38 2.60 -4.24
N TYR A 89 4.52 3.26 -5.38
CA TYR A 89 5.56 2.99 -6.36
C TYR A 89 6.47 4.22 -6.42
N PRO A 90 7.63 4.21 -5.73
CA PRO A 90 8.45 5.41 -5.56
C PRO A 90 8.82 6.11 -6.88
N GLU A 91 9.06 5.33 -7.93
CA GLU A 91 9.39 5.82 -9.28
C GLU A 91 8.22 6.50 -10.01
N LEU A 92 6.97 6.21 -9.64
CA LEU A 92 5.78 6.83 -10.23
C LEU A 92 5.36 8.11 -9.49
N GLY A 93 5.98 8.41 -8.34
CA GLY A 93 5.70 9.62 -7.56
C GLY A 93 4.27 9.73 -7.02
N THR A 94 3.52 8.62 -6.98
CA THR A 94 2.11 8.58 -6.58
C THR A 94 1.78 7.30 -5.81
N TYR A 95 0.58 7.23 -5.23
CA TYR A 95 0.14 6.13 -4.38
C TYR A 95 -1.37 5.89 -4.47
N ASN A 96 -1.79 4.69 -4.05
CA ASN A 96 -3.17 4.38 -3.71
C ASN A 96 -3.29 4.20 -2.19
N GLU A 97 -4.31 4.79 -1.59
CA GLU A 97 -4.68 4.68 -0.18
C GLU A 97 -6.13 4.25 -0.09
N TRP A 98 -6.41 3.22 0.71
CA TRP A 98 -7.74 2.63 0.82
C TRP A 98 -7.91 1.90 2.15
N TYR A 99 -9.16 1.57 2.47
CA TYR A 99 -9.52 0.61 3.50
C TYR A 99 -9.96 -0.72 2.89
N GLN A 100 -9.68 -1.83 3.56
CA GLN A 100 -10.33 -3.12 3.33
C GLN A 100 -10.49 -3.89 4.65
N THR A 101 -11.42 -4.84 4.71
CA THR A 101 -11.71 -5.59 5.94
C THR A 101 -11.08 -6.97 6.01
N ASN A 102 -10.70 -7.54 4.87
CA ASN A 102 -10.04 -8.84 4.80
C ASN A 102 -8.51 -8.69 4.79
N ASP A 103 -7.83 -9.64 5.45
CA ASP A 103 -6.37 -9.74 5.42
C ASP A 103 -5.92 -10.26 4.04
N PRO A 104 -5.09 -9.51 3.29
CA PRO A 104 -4.58 -9.93 1.98
C PRO A 104 -3.70 -11.20 2.02
N SER A 105 -3.23 -11.64 3.19
CA SER A 105 -2.49 -12.90 3.36
C SER A 105 -3.38 -14.11 3.62
N ASN A 106 -4.69 -13.93 3.78
CA ASN A 106 -5.60 -15.01 4.06
C ASN A 106 -6.19 -15.63 2.78
N GLN A 107 -5.82 -16.90 2.53
CA GLN A 107 -6.23 -17.70 1.38
C GLN A 107 -7.74 -17.95 1.26
N THR A 108 -8.52 -17.79 2.33
CA THR A 108 -9.97 -18.06 2.29
C THR A 108 -10.76 -16.97 1.55
N HIS A 109 -10.13 -15.85 1.20
CA HIS A 109 -10.79 -14.73 0.53
C HIS A 109 -10.38 -14.68 -0.94
N GLY A 110 -11.34 -14.99 -1.82
CA GLY A 110 -11.18 -14.87 -3.28
C GLY A 110 -11.42 -13.46 -3.83
N SER A 111 -11.75 -12.49 -2.98
CA SER A 111 -11.96 -11.10 -3.37
C SER A 111 -11.77 -10.16 -2.17
N VAL A 112 -11.58 -8.87 -2.44
CA VAL A 112 -11.49 -7.84 -1.41
C VAL A 112 -12.88 -7.54 -0.85
N SER A 113 -12.95 -7.45 0.48
CA SER A 113 -14.15 -7.06 1.22
C SER A 113 -13.98 -5.68 1.85
N GLY A 114 -15.07 -4.91 1.90
CA GLY A 114 -15.09 -3.61 2.58
C GLY A 114 -14.16 -2.56 1.97
N TYR A 115 -13.89 -2.65 0.66
CA TYR A 115 -13.06 -1.70 -0.05
C TYR A 115 -13.63 -0.28 0.03
N VAL A 116 -12.83 0.67 0.50
CA VAL A 116 -13.15 2.11 0.46
C VAL A 116 -11.90 2.87 0.04
N GLY A 117 -11.89 3.39 -1.19
CA GLY A 117 -10.81 4.25 -1.68
C GLY A 117 -10.76 5.57 -0.92
N VAL A 118 -9.56 5.95 -0.46
CA VAL A 118 -9.30 7.22 0.24
C VAL A 118 -8.63 8.21 -0.70
N ALA A 119 -7.48 7.84 -1.26
CA ALA A 119 -6.74 8.64 -2.23
C ALA A 119 -6.18 7.73 -3.31
N LEU A 120 -6.67 7.84 -4.54
CA LEU A 120 -6.30 6.95 -5.63
C LEU A 120 -5.56 7.72 -6.72
N GLY A 121 -4.23 7.67 -6.67
CA GLY A 121 -3.39 8.22 -7.73
C GLY A 121 -3.38 7.36 -8.99
N LEU A 122 -3.72 6.08 -8.86
CA LEU A 122 -3.69 5.07 -9.91
C LEU A 122 -5.00 4.24 -9.86
N PRO A 123 -6.17 4.85 -10.17
CA PRO A 123 -7.48 4.26 -9.87
C PRO A 123 -7.89 3.10 -10.79
N ASN A 124 -7.29 2.99 -11.98
CA ASN A 124 -7.75 2.07 -13.03
C ASN A 124 -7.72 0.61 -12.54
N ASN A 125 -8.91 0.04 -12.34
CA ASN A 125 -9.15 -1.35 -11.93
C ASN A 125 -8.48 -1.76 -10.60
N PHE A 126 -8.31 -0.81 -9.67
CA PHE A 126 -7.80 -1.11 -8.34
C PHE A 126 -8.94 -1.14 -7.31
N SER A 127 -9.15 -2.32 -6.71
CA SER A 127 -10.17 -2.54 -5.66
C SER A 127 -9.59 -3.11 -4.37
N GLY A 128 -8.29 -2.89 -4.11
CA GLY A 128 -7.58 -3.41 -2.95
C GLY A 128 -6.71 -4.63 -3.27
N LEU A 129 -6.23 -5.32 -2.23
CA LEU A 129 -5.31 -6.46 -2.37
C LEU A 129 -5.96 -7.77 -1.93
N VAL A 130 -5.80 -8.80 -2.77
CA VAL A 130 -6.30 -10.15 -2.53
C VAL A 130 -5.16 -11.17 -2.56
N PHE A 131 -5.34 -12.25 -1.79
CA PHE A 131 -4.40 -13.37 -1.72
C PHE A 131 -4.15 -13.97 -3.10
N ASN A 132 -2.89 -14.29 -3.39
CA ASN A 132 -2.52 -15.06 -4.58
C ASN A 132 -1.53 -16.17 -4.24
N ASN A 133 -0.36 -15.80 -3.69
CA ASN A 133 0.73 -16.69 -3.29
C ASN A 133 1.23 -17.69 -4.36
N VAL A 134 1.10 -17.34 -5.64
CA VAL A 134 1.59 -18.16 -6.78
C VAL A 134 2.44 -17.29 -7.71
N ASP A 135 1.83 -16.22 -8.22
CA ASP A 135 2.44 -15.24 -9.11
C ASP A 135 3.10 -14.10 -8.29
N ALA A 136 2.45 -13.69 -7.22
CA ALA A 136 2.91 -12.77 -6.20
C ALA A 136 2.30 -13.16 -4.85
N LEU A 137 2.74 -12.57 -3.73
CA LEU A 137 2.09 -12.80 -2.44
C LEU A 137 0.62 -12.35 -2.50
N ALA A 138 0.39 -11.10 -2.92
CA ALA A 138 -0.94 -10.55 -3.18
C ALA A 138 -0.95 -9.71 -4.45
N MET A 139 -2.12 -9.56 -5.06
CA MET A 139 -2.33 -8.79 -6.29
C MET A 139 -3.52 -7.85 -6.15
N GLY A 140 -3.62 -6.88 -7.06
CA GLY A 140 -4.78 -6.01 -7.14
C GLY A 140 -6.03 -6.81 -7.46
N ASP A 141 -7.07 -6.63 -6.65
CA ASP A 141 -8.37 -7.20 -6.99
C ASP A 141 -9.00 -6.44 -8.16
N SER A 142 -9.49 -7.19 -9.14
CA SER A 142 -10.16 -6.67 -10.34
C SER A 142 -11.28 -7.62 -10.74
N ASN A 143 -12.26 -7.10 -11.49
CA ASN A 143 -13.45 -7.81 -11.94
C ASN A 143 -13.21 -9.01 -12.88
N ASN A 144 -12.02 -9.16 -13.49
CA ASN A 144 -11.79 -10.12 -14.58
C ASN A 144 -10.64 -11.10 -14.30
N ALA A 145 -10.71 -11.85 -13.20
CA ALA A 145 -9.69 -12.82 -12.77
C ALA A 145 -8.32 -12.16 -12.51
N HIS A 146 -8.18 -11.58 -11.31
CA HIS A 146 -6.96 -11.01 -10.70
C HIS A 146 -5.75 -10.92 -11.65
N PRO A 147 -5.71 -9.91 -12.55
CA PRO A 147 -4.57 -9.73 -13.43
C PRO A 147 -3.34 -9.48 -12.57
N GLN A 148 -2.16 -9.75 -13.11
CA GLN A 148 -0.89 -9.55 -12.40
C GLN A 148 -0.67 -8.12 -11.87
N TRP A 149 -1.50 -7.14 -12.24
CA TRP A 149 -1.36 -5.74 -11.86
C TRP A 149 -1.55 -5.49 -10.37
N PHE A 150 -0.91 -4.41 -9.92
CA PHE A 150 -0.76 -4.04 -8.52
C PHE A 150 -0.19 -5.17 -7.65
N SER A 151 0.70 -5.98 -8.23
CA SER A 151 1.37 -7.07 -7.53
C SER A 151 2.27 -6.55 -6.42
N ILE A 152 2.21 -7.22 -5.27
CA ILE A 152 3.16 -7.05 -4.18
C ILE A 152 3.80 -8.39 -3.82
N GLY A 153 5.10 -8.37 -3.55
CA GLY A 153 5.85 -9.58 -3.27
C GLY A 153 5.87 -10.53 -4.47
N ARG A 154 6.36 -10.06 -5.62
CA ARG A 154 6.43 -10.85 -6.86
C ARG A 154 7.24 -12.13 -6.62
N ILE A 155 6.66 -13.27 -7.00
CA ILE A 155 7.24 -14.62 -6.88
C ILE A 155 7.72 -15.09 -8.26
N LYS A 156 6.88 -14.90 -9.28
CA LYS A 156 7.12 -15.46 -10.62
C LYS A 156 8.24 -14.76 -11.38
N THR A 157 8.92 -15.54 -12.21
CA THR A 157 10.10 -15.18 -13.02
C THR A 157 9.75 -14.99 -14.50
N ASP A 158 8.65 -14.29 -14.78
CA ASP A 158 8.12 -14.06 -16.14
C ASP A 158 8.36 -12.63 -16.65
N THR A 159 9.17 -11.87 -15.91
CA THR A 159 9.41 -10.44 -16.12
C THR A 159 10.90 -10.18 -16.30
N ALA A 160 11.24 -9.36 -17.29
CA ALA A 160 12.63 -9.01 -17.58
C ALA A 160 13.27 -8.28 -16.38
N ASN A 161 14.52 -8.64 -16.05
CA ASN A 161 15.32 -8.03 -14.98
C ASN A 161 14.62 -7.97 -13.61
N GLY A 162 13.69 -8.88 -13.37
CA GLY A 162 12.96 -8.91 -12.13
C GLY A 162 11.99 -7.72 -11.96
N SER A 163 11.48 -7.12 -13.03
CA SER A 163 10.50 -6.05 -12.92
C SER A 163 9.19 -6.50 -12.24
N ILE A 164 8.49 -5.58 -11.59
CA ILE A 164 7.32 -5.86 -10.76
C ILE A 164 6.09 -5.27 -11.46
N PRO A 165 5.01 -6.02 -11.68
CA PRO A 165 3.79 -5.45 -12.23
C PRO A 165 3.15 -4.43 -11.27
N GLY A 166 3.20 -3.15 -11.65
CA GLY A 166 2.51 -2.05 -10.97
C GLY A 166 1.10 -1.87 -11.53
N PRO A 167 0.64 -0.63 -11.76
CA PRO A 167 -0.62 -0.38 -12.47
C PRO A 167 -0.67 -1.07 -13.84
N PRO A 168 -1.87 -1.22 -14.44
CA PRO A 168 -2.03 -1.83 -15.75
C PRO A 168 -1.01 -1.33 -16.77
N ASN A 169 -0.33 -2.28 -17.42
CA ASN A 169 0.70 -2.05 -18.44
C ASN A 169 1.95 -1.29 -17.96
N THR A 170 2.17 -1.21 -16.65
CA THR A 170 3.32 -0.53 -16.06
C THR A 170 4.13 -1.51 -15.22
N PHE A 171 5.41 -1.65 -15.53
CA PHE A 171 6.36 -2.40 -14.72
C PHE A 171 7.24 -1.44 -13.94
N VAL A 172 7.51 -1.80 -12.68
CA VAL A 172 8.29 -1.00 -11.76
C VAL A 172 9.47 -1.75 -11.18
N SER A 173 10.46 -1.03 -10.68
CA SER A 173 11.62 -1.59 -9.98
C SER A 173 11.42 -1.68 -8.46
N ARG A 174 10.48 -0.91 -7.89
CA ARG A 174 10.22 -0.88 -6.45
C ARG A 174 8.74 -0.73 -6.11
N VAL A 175 8.29 -1.50 -5.13
CA VAL A 175 6.94 -1.37 -4.55
C VAL A 175 7.02 -1.41 -3.03
N GLN A 176 6.19 -0.61 -2.37
CA GLN A 176 6.09 -0.57 -0.92
C GLN A 176 4.62 -0.55 -0.49
N LEU A 177 4.27 -1.46 0.42
CA LEU A 177 2.97 -1.47 1.11
C LEU A 177 3.17 -0.97 2.54
N PHE A 178 2.33 -0.03 2.93
CA PHE A 178 2.24 0.48 4.29
C PHE A 178 0.85 0.22 4.87
N ILE A 179 0.78 0.07 6.18
CA ILE A 179 -0.46 0.13 6.95
C ILE A 179 -0.42 1.31 7.90
N ARG A 180 -1.56 1.96 8.13
CA ARG A 180 -1.67 3.06 9.07
C ARG A 180 -2.01 2.56 10.46
N ASP A 181 -1.31 3.09 11.45
CA ASP A 181 -1.56 2.96 12.87
C ASP A 181 -2.36 4.19 13.36
N ASP A 182 -3.58 4.36 12.84
CA ASP A 182 -4.49 5.47 13.21
C ASP A 182 -5.62 5.04 14.16
N CYS A 183 -5.71 3.74 14.45
CA CYS A 183 -6.67 3.17 15.39
C CYS A 183 -6.33 3.49 16.86
N ALA A 184 -5.08 3.92 17.15
CA ALA A 184 -4.68 4.42 18.46
C ALA A 184 -5.42 5.72 18.88
N SER A 185 -5.97 6.46 17.91
CA SER A 185 -6.75 7.69 18.14
C SER A 185 -8.26 7.46 18.37
N ILE A 186 -8.73 6.21 18.27
CA ILE A 186 -10.12 5.81 18.57
C ILE A 186 -10.09 4.91 19.80
N LYS A 187 -9.62 5.45 20.93
CA LYS A 187 -9.72 4.84 22.26
C LYS A 187 -10.67 5.67 23.11
#